data_AF-A0A023FDL8-F1
#
_entry.id   AF-A0A023FDL8-F1
#
_cell.length_a   1.000
_cell.length_b   1.000
_cell.length_c   1.000
_cell.angle_alpha   90.00
_cell.angle_beta   90.00
_cell.angle_gamma   90.00
#
_symmetry.space_group_name_H-M   'P 1'
#
loop_
_entity.id
_entity.type
_entity.pdbx_description
1 polymer ?
#
loop_
_entity_poly.entity_id
_entity_poly.type
_entity_poly.pdbx_seq_one_letter_code
_entity_poly.pdbx_strand_id
1 'polypeptide(L)'
;MFLYFLALTLIVAALGERQCEHFYIDDYTDCENSELRSGYFYNRYYQDCFPYDYCRNQGAESKRFNNMEECKKTCNVPLKQKDVPIEDQ
;
A
#
# COMPACT_ATOMS: atom_id res chain seq x y z
N MET A 1 10.27 -31.40 7.56
CA MET A 1 10.53 -30.03 8.05
C MET A 1 10.51 -28.96 6.95
N PHE A 2 10.74 -29.30 5.67
CA PHE A 2 10.61 -28.36 4.54
C PHE A 2 9.17 -27.90 4.24
N LEU A 3 8.14 -28.64 4.70
CA LEU A 3 6.73 -28.30 4.47
C LEU A 3 6.28 -27.03 5.21
N TYR A 4 6.91 -26.68 6.34
CA TYR A 4 6.57 -25.47 7.10
C TYR A 4 6.99 -24.19 6.38
N PHE A 5 8.12 -24.20 5.66
CA PHE A 5 8.59 -23.05 4.91
C PHE A 5 7.67 -22.71 3.72
N LEU A 6 7.10 -23.72 3.06
CA LEU A 6 6.15 -23.54 1.96
C LEU A 6 4.80 -22.99 2.44
N ALA A 7 4.35 -23.35 3.65
CA ALA A 7 3.11 -22.81 4.20
C ALA A 7 3.24 -21.31 4.55
N LEU A 8 4.39 -20.88 5.07
CA LEU A 8 4.63 -19.47 5.41
C LEU A 8 4.65 -18.55 4.19
N THR A 9 5.22 -18.99 3.06
CA THR A 9 5.24 -18.17 1.84
C THR A 9 3.87 -18.02 1.21
N LEU A 10 2.99 -19.03 1.30
CA LEU A 10 1.62 -18.96 0.79
C LEU A 10 0.72 -18.01 1.60
N ILE A 11 0.91 -17.93 2.91
CA ILE A 11 0.09 -17.06 3.78
C ILE A 11 0.38 -15.57 3.53
N VAL A 12 1.64 -15.21 3.26
CA VAL A 12 2.02 -13.82 2.99
C VAL A 12 1.45 -13.34 1.65
N ALA A 13 1.32 -14.23 0.66
CA ALA A 13 0.74 -13.86 -0.64
C ALA A 13 -0.76 -13.55 -0.55
N ALA A 14 -1.53 -14.32 0.24
CA ALA A 14 -2.99 -14.19 0.29
C ALA A 14 -3.49 -12.96 1.08
N LEU A 15 -2.75 -12.48 2.10
CA LEU A 15 -3.13 -11.25 2.82
C LEU A 15 -2.93 -9.99 1.97
N GLY A 16 -1.93 -10.00 1.09
CA GLY A 16 -1.64 -8.87 0.21
C GLY A 16 -2.72 -8.60 -0.83
N GLU A 17 -3.39 -9.64 -1.33
CA GLU A 17 -4.37 -9.52 -2.43
C GLU A 17 -5.50 -8.54 -2.13
N ARG A 18 -6.03 -8.53 -0.89
CA ARG A 18 -7.13 -7.62 -0.50
C ARG A 18 -6.68 -6.17 -0.33
N GLN A 19 -5.44 -5.95 0.11
CA GLN A 19 -4.89 -4.61 0.30
C GLN A 19 -4.56 -3.92 -1.04
N CYS A 20 -4.33 -4.72 -2.08
CA CYS A 20 -4.09 -4.26 -3.44
C CYS A 20 -5.37 -4.13 -4.29
N GLU A 21 -6.56 -4.30 -3.69
CA GLU A 21 -7.82 -3.97 -4.35
C GLU A 21 -8.02 -2.46 -4.47
N HIS A 22 -8.83 -2.03 -5.45
CA HIS A 22 -9.11 -0.61 -5.69
C HIS A 22 -9.61 0.06 -4.39
N PHE A 23 -8.91 1.12 -3.99
CA PHE A 23 -9.32 2.02 -2.91
C PHE A 23 -9.70 3.36 -3.55
N TYR A 24 -11.01 3.65 -3.58
CA TYR A 24 -11.51 4.99 -3.89
C TYR A 24 -11.53 5.76 -2.59
N ILE A 25 -11.02 6.99 -2.63
CA ILE A 25 -11.29 7.91 -1.55
C ILE A 25 -12.12 9.04 -2.11
N ASP A 26 -13.43 8.88 -2.00
CA ASP A 26 -14.37 9.90 -2.45
C ASP A 26 -14.77 10.86 -1.33
N ASP A 27 -14.38 10.65 -0.06
CA ASP A 27 -15.08 11.36 1.02
C ASP A 27 -14.26 11.67 2.29
N TYR A 28 -13.07 12.26 2.14
CA TYR A 28 -12.36 12.83 3.31
C TYR A 28 -12.96 14.16 3.77
N THR A 29 -13.85 14.77 2.98
CA THR A 29 -14.32 16.14 3.20
C THR A 29 -15.24 16.27 4.41
N ASP A 30 -15.88 15.16 4.82
CA ASP A 30 -16.84 15.11 5.92
C ASP A 30 -16.24 14.65 7.26
N CYS A 31 -14.92 14.52 7.33
CA CYS A 31 -14.28 13.94 8.50
C CYS A 31 -13.91 15.00 9.53
N GLU A 32 -14.25 14.75 10.79
CA GLU A 32 -13.73 15.57 11.88
C GLU A 32 -12.20 15.42 11.93
N ASN A 33 -11.48 16.53 12.14
CA ASN A 33 -10.00 16.53 12.15
C ASN A 33 -9.38 15.51 13.13
N SER A 34 -10.10 15.15 14.20
CA SER A 34 -9.68 14.15 15.19
C SER A 34 -9.67 12.71 14.65
N GLU A 35 -10.37 12.46 13.54
CA GLU A 35 -10.53 11.15 12.91
C GLU A 35 -9.64 10.99 11.67
N LEU A 36 -8.98 12.05 11.23
CA LEU A 36 -8.07 12.02 10.09
C LEU A 36 -6.81 11.21 10.41
N ARG A 37 -6.48 10.29 9.52
CA ARG A 37 -5.30 9.44 9.57
C ARG A 37 -4.64 9.44 8.21
N SER A 38 -3.34 9.15 8.18
CA SER A 38 -2.59 9.02 6.92
C SER A 38 -2.07 7.61 6.74
N GLY A 39 -1.89 7.19 5.50
CA GLY A 39 -1.30 5.89 5.18
C GLY A 39 -0.99 5.77 3.69
N TYR A 40 -0.46 4.60 3.32
CA TYR A 40 -0.13 4.30 1.93
C TYR A 40 -1.14 3.29 1.37
N PHE A 41 -1.61 3.53 0.14
CA PHE A 41 -2.61 2.70 -0.50
C PHE A 41 -2.23 2.44 -1.95
N TYR A 42 -2.53 1.24 -2.43
CA TYR A 42 -2.39 0.91 -3.83
C TYR A 42 -3.53 1.53 -4.64
N ASN A 43 -3.17 2.33 -5.63
CA ASN A 43 -4.12 2.88 -6.58
C ASN A 43 -4.11 2.02 -7.84
N ARG A 44 -5.21 1.30 -8.08
CA ARG A 44 -5.35 0.40 -9.23
C ARG A 44 -5.33 1.14 -10.58
N TYR A 45 -5.80 2.38 -10.63
CA TYR A 45 -5.82 3.18 -11.86
C TYR A 45 -4.39 3.54 -12.31
N TYR A 46 -3.54 3.95 -11.36
CA TYR A 46 -2.14 4.29 -11.64
C TYR A 46 -1.18 3.10 -11.54
N GLN A 47 -1.65 1.96 -11.03
CA GLN A 47 -0.82 0.78 -10.73
C GLN A 47 0.39 1.10 -9.85
N ASP A 48 0.23 2.03 -8.89
CA ASP A 48 1.29 2.48 -7.98
C ASP A 48 0.69 2.79 -6.59
N CYS A 49 1.56 2.92 -5.59
CA CYS A 49 1.22 3.25 -4.22
C CYS A 49 1.37 4.75 -3.96
N PHE A 50 0.40 5.35 -3.27
CA PHE A 50 0.40 6.77 -2.92
C PHE A 50 0.04 7.00 -1.45
N PRO A 51 0.54 8.09 -0.84
CA PRO A 51 0.04 8.52 0.45
C PRO A 51 -1.36 9.11 0.29
N TYR A 52 -2.27 8.74 1.18
CA TYR A 52 -3.58 9.36 1.29
C TYR A 52 -3.94 9.55 2.76
N ASP A 53 -4.70 10.61 3.00
CA ASP A 53 -5.45 10.73 4.24
C ASP A 53 -6.73 9.89 4.14
N TYR A 54 -7.28 9.50 5.27
CA TYR A 54 -8.52 8.75 5.35
C TYR A 54 -9.13 8.94 6.73
N CYS A 55 -10.40 8.60 6.82
CA CYS A 55 -11.17 8.78 8.03
C CYS A 55 -11.23 7.47 8.79
N ARG A 56 -10.97 7.56 10.08
CA ARG A 56 -10.96 6.39 10.95
C ARG A 56 -12.33 5.68 10.90
N ASN A 57 -12.31 4.35 10.93
CA ASN A 57 -13.46 3.45 10.96
C ASN A 57 -14.33 3.45 9.69
N GLN A 58 -13.83 3.95 8.57
CA GLN A 58 -14.53 3.86 7.26
C GLN A 58 -14.04 2.71 6.38
N GLY A 59 -13.21 1.81 6.93
CA GLY A 59 -12.77 0.58 6.24
C GLY A 59 -11.44 0.70 5.51
N ALA A 60 -10.92 1.92 5.37
CA ALA A 60 -9.60 2.20 4.80
C ALA A 60 -8.46 1.49 5.57
N GLU A 61 -8.59 1.30 6.88
CA GLU A 61 -7.57 0.66 7.73
C GLU A 61 -7.18 -0.73 7.23
N SER A 62 -8.14 -1.48 6.67
CA SER A 62 -7.92 -2.83 6.16
C SER A 62 -7.08 -2.90 4.89
N LYS A 63 -6.99 -1.79 4.14
CA LYS A 63 -6.24 -1.66 2.87
C LYS A 63 -4.96 -0.83 3.03
N ARG A 64 -4.73 -0.29 4.22
CA ARG A 64 -3.63 0.63 4.51
C ARG A 64 -2.32 -0.12 4.74
N PHE A 65 -1.26 0.41 4.15
CA PHE A 65 0.12 0.06 4.47
C PHE A 65 0.78 1.11 5.38
N ASN A 66 1.73 0.67 6.20
CA ASN A 66 2.44 1.56 7.12
C ASN A 66 3.52 2.39 6.44
N ASN A 67 4.09 1.86 5.35
CA ASN A 67 5.12 2.54 4.59
C ASN A 67 5.00 2.23 3.09
N MET A 68 5.61 3.09 2.27
CA MET A 68 5.60 3.00 0.82
C MET A 68 6.24 1.71 0.29
N GLU A 69 7.37 1.29 0.89
CA GLU A 69 8.11 0.10 0.44
C GLU A 69 7.29 -1.17 0.61
N GLU A 70 6.64 -1.32 1.76
CA GLU A 70 5.72 -2.42 2.07
C GLU A 70 4.57 -2.48 1.06
N CYS A 71 3.94 -1.34 0.77
CA CYS A 71 2.89 -1.26 -0.25
C CYS A 71 3.39 -1.73 -1.62
N LYS A 72 4.52 -1.18 -2.09
CA LYS A 72 5.07 -1.51 -3.41
C LYS A 72 5.48 -2.96 -3.51
N LYS A 73 6.14 -3.49 -2.49
CA LYS A 73 6.55 -4.90 -2.43
C LYS A 73 5.34 -5.84 -2.41
N THR A 74 4.32 -5.52 -1.63
CA THR A 74 3.13 -6.36 -1.47
C THR A 74 2.28 -6.37 -2.74
N CYS A 75 2.11 -5.20 -3.37
CA CYS A 75 1.31 -5.05 -4.58
C CYS A 75 2.12 -5.20 -5.89
N ASN A 76 3.35 -5.70 -5.81
CA ASN A 76 4.25 -5.93 -6.96
C ASN A 76 4.42 -4.68 -7.86
N VAL A 77 4.45 -3.51 -7.26
CA VAL A 77 4.72 -2.25 -7.96
C VAL A 77 6.21 -2.14 -8.24
N PRO A 78 6.63 -1.84 -9.48
CA PRO A 78 8.03 -1.61 -9.81
C PRO A 78 8.60 -0.49 -8.94
N LEU A 79 9.68 -0.78 -8.20
CA LEU A 79 10.47 0.27 -7.57
C LEU A 79 11.17 1.03 -8.69
N LYS A 80 10.74 2.26 -9.00
CA LYS A 80 11.54 3.16 -9.82
C LYS A 80 12.83 3.41 -9.04
N GLN A 81 13.93 2.83 -9.51
CA GLN A 81 15.26 3.14 -9.01
C GLN A 81 15.44 4.65 -9.16
N LYS A 82 15.71 5.35 -8.06
CA LYS A 82 16.11 6.76 -8.11
C LYS A 82 17.25 6.85 -9.13
N ASP A 83 17.06 7.73 -10.11
CA ASP A 83 18.03 8.03 -11.15
C ASP A 83 19.41 8.18 -10.52
N VAL A 84 20.35 7.34 -10.98
CA VAL A 84 21.77 7.51 -10.69
C VAL A 84 22.15 8.91 -11.17
N PRO A 85 22.72 9.78 -10.33
CA PRO A 85 23.24 11.05 -10.81
C PRO A 85 24.26 10.76 -11.91
N ILE A 86 23.98 11.23 -13.13
CA ILE A 86 24.98 11.24 -14.20
C ILE A 86 26.04 12.23 -13.74
N GLU A 87 27.19 11.72 -13.30
CA GLU A 87 28.38 12.52 -13.06
C GLU A 87 28.91 12.90 -14.45
N ASP A 88 28.63 14.12 -14.90
CA ASP A 88 29.20 14.69 -16.12
C ASP A 88 30.73 14.75 -15.97
N GLN A 89 31.43 14.03 -16.86
CA GLN A 89 32.89 14.10 -17.04
C GLN A 89 33.29 15.28 -17.93
#